data_AF-A0A7S3CKE9-F1
#
_entry.id   AF-A0A7S3CKE9-F1
#
_cell.length_a   1.000
_cell.length_b   1.000
_cell.length_c   1.000
_cell.angle_alpha   90.00
_cell.angle_beta   90.00
_cell.angle_gamma   90.00
#
_symmetry.space_group_name_H-M   'P 1'
#
loop_
_entity.id
_entity.type
_entity.pdbx_description
1 polymer ?
#
loop_
_entity_poly.entity_id
_entity_poly.type
_entity_poly.pdbx_seq_one_letter_code
_entity_poly.pdbx_strand_id
1 'polypeptide(L)'
;MLIFCFMMIASNMFQYKLVYFFYYVTLWGLVTTTLAILASIKAAKYRAWQKTAVISGQFALALNLTITPTFWLFLAPIFYPAFPWTFMGIFTRVSMFTVHTLPLFFSLTNIHLTDMQLIEGDWKKAILLGFSYLLTNAYATYETGSPMYPIADWRDIPQTFLIFFSCSLLMGLFYKIAAFYVNNHLPFSKSAAKRSALA
;
A
#
# COMPACT_ATOMS: atom_id res chain seq x y z
N MET A 1 5.63 -5.74 -13.87
CA MET A 1 5.38 -5.17 -12.52
C MET A 1 6.66 -4.64 -11.89
N LEU A 2 7.69 -5.46 -11.65
CA LEU A 2 8.94 -5.00 -10.98
C LEU A 2 9.66 -3.83 -11.64
N ILE A 3 9.78 -3.82 -12.97
CA ILE A 3 10.43 -2.71 -13.70
C ILE A 3 9.78 -1.38 -13.33
N PHE A 4 8.44 -1.32 -13.37
CA PHE A 4 7.69 -0.11 -12.98
C PHE A 4 7.87 0.24 -11.51
N CYS A 5 7.88 -0.75 -10.61
CA CYS A 5 8.17 -0.50 -9.19
C CYS A 5 9.56 0.11 -8.98
N PHE A 6 10.59 -0.44 -9.61
CA PHE A 6 11.95 0.08 -9.50
C PHE A 6 12.10 1.46 -10.14
N MET A 7 11.44 1.72 -11.28
CA MET A 7 11.41 3.04 -11.88
C MET A 7 10.73 4.07 -10.96
N MET A 8 9.63 3.71 -10.31
CA MET A 8 8.96 4.59 -9.33
C MET A 8 9.85 4.84 -8.11
N ILE A 9 10.47 3.81 -7.54
CA ILE A 9 11.39 3.96 -6.40
C ILE A 9 12.57 4.83 -6.80
N ALA A 10 13.23 4.56 -7.92
CA ALA A 10 14.36 5.34 -8.40
C ALA A 10 13.96 6.80 -8.62
N SER A 11 12.83 7.06 -9.30
CA SER A 11 12.31 8.42 -9.49
C SER A 11 12.09 9.15 -8.17
N ASN A 12 11.53 8.48 -7.15
CA ASN A 12 11.35 9.07 -5.82
C ASN A 12 12.69 9.29 -5.09
N MET A 13 13.68 8.42 -5.26
CA MET A 13 15.02 8.62 -4.68
C MET A 13 15.77 9.80 -5.31
N PHE A 14 15.51 10.13 -6.58
CA PHE A 14 16.07 11.31 -7.22
C PHE A 14 15.36 12.60 -6.81
N GLN A 15 14.07 12.53 -6.46
CA GLN A 15 13.27 13.70 -6.07
C GLN A 15 13.37 14.02 -4.58
N TYR A 16 13.52 13.00 -3.74
CA TYR A 16 13.40 13.11 -2.29
C TYR A 16 14.60 12.48 -1.57
N LYS A 17 14.90 12.98 -0.38
CA LYS A 17 15.87 12.33 0.51
C LYS A 17 15.34 10.96 0.92
N LEU A 18 16.24 10.01 1.19
CA LEU A 18 15.89 8.65 1.59
C LEU A 18 14.90 8.60 2.78
N VAL A 19 15.03 9.53 3.74
CA VAL A 19 14.15 9.59 4.91
C VAL A 19 12.66 9.76 4.55
N TYR A 20 12.34 10.40 3.42
CA TYR A 20 10.95 10.62 2.99
C TYR A 20 10.22 9.31 2.65
N PHE A 21 10.96 8.23 2.35
CA PHE A 21 10.37 6.89 2.18
C PHE A 21 9.67 6.39 3.44
N PHE A 22 10.09 6.89 4.61
CA PHE A 22 9.41 6.60 5.87
C PHE A 22 8.25 7.58 6.11
N TYR A 23 8.32 8.81 5.61
CA TYR A 23 7.33 9.85 5.91
C TYR A 23 6.02 9.72 5.17
N TYR A 24 5.99 9.19 3.96
CA TYR A 24 4.76 9.04 3.18
C TYR A 24 4.25 7.60 3.16
N VAL A 25 3.00 7.38 3.59
CA VAL A 25 2.38 6.04 3.56
C VAL A 25 2.28 5.46 2.15
N THR A 26 2.17 6.32 1.13
CA THR A 26 2.21 5.90 -0.28
C THR A 26 3.52 5.20 -0.63
N LEU A 27 4.66 5.66 -0.08
CA LEU A 27 5.96 5.02 -0.29
C LEU A 27 6.05 3.70 0.47
N TRP A 28 5.37 3.55 1.62
CA TRP A 28 5.23 2.25 2.28
C TRP A 28 4.45 1.27 1.40
N GLY A 29 3.35 1.71 0.78
CA GLY A 29 2.59 0.93 -0.19
C GLY A 29 3.46 0.45 -1.35
N LEU A 30 4.24 1.35 -1.96
CA LEU A 30 5.16 1.02 -3.04
C LEU A 30 6.27 0.03 -2.63
N VAL A 31 6.92 0.25 -1.49
CA VAL A 31 8.01 -0.62 -0.98
C VAL A 31 7.47 -2.00 -0.63
N THR A 32 6.34 -2.08 0.09
CA THR A 32 5.73 -3.37 0.45
C THR A 32 5.23 -4.13 -0.77
N THR A 33 4.66 -3.47 -1.78
CA THR A 33 4.32 -4.11 -3.06
C THR A 33 5.55 -4.66 -3.76
N THR A 34 6.65 -3.91 -3.79
CA THR A 34 7.90 -4.36 -4.42
C THR A 34 8.46 -5.59 -3.70
N LEU A 35 8.49 -5.56 -2.36
CA LEU A 35 8.90 -6.70 -1.54
C LEU A 35 7.99 -7.92 -1.78
N ALA A 36 6.67 -7.73 -1.84
CA ALA A 36 5.71 -8.80 -2.09
C ALA A 36 5.95 -9.50 -3.43
N ILE A 37 6.20 -8.74 -4.50
CA ILE A 37 6.45 -9.31 -5.83
C ILE A 37 7.78 -10.07 -5.84
N LEU A 38 8.85 -9.49 -5.27
CA LEU A 38 10.15 -10.17 -5.17
C LEU A 38 10.05 -11.46 -4.35
N ALA A 39 9.36 -11.41 -3.22
CA ALA A 39 9.15 -12.55 -2.35
C ALA A 39 8.32 -13.64 -3.04
N SER A 40 7.26 -13.29 -3.79
CA SER A 40 6.47 -14.23 -4.60
C SER A 40 7.32 -14.92 -5.67
N ILE A 41 8.17 -14.17 -6.39
CA ILE A 41 9.07 -14.75 -7.40
C ILE A 41 10.07 -15.71 -6.75
N LYS A 42 10.65 -15.34 -5.60
CA LYS A 42 11.57 -16.22 -4.86
C LYS A 42 10.85 -17.45 -4.32
N ALA A 43 9.61 -17.31 -3.86
CA ALA A 43 8.79 -18.40 -3.33
C ALA A 43 8.46 -19.48 -4.37
N ALA A 44 8.48 -19.13 -5.66
CA ALA A 44 8.32 -20.11 -6.75
C ALA A 44 9.44 -21.17 -6.79
N LYS A 45 10.65 -20.82 -6.31
CA LYS A 45 11.80 -21.74 -6.25
C LYS A 45 12.16 -22.17 -4.84
N TYR A 46 11.94 -21.31 -3.85
CA TYR A 46 12.42 -21.51 -2.48
C TYR A 46 11.27 -21.43 -1.47
N ARG A 47 10.90 -22.58 -0.89
CA ARG A 47 9.78 -22.69 0.07
C ARG A 47 9.90 -21.73 1.27
N ALA A 48 11.12 -21.43 1.71
CA ALA A 48 11.39 -20.50 2.81
C ALA A 48 10.82 -19.08 2.57
N TRP A 49 10.63 -18.68 1.30
CA TRP A 49 10.09 -17.36 0.95
C TRP A 49 8.57 -17.30 0.92
N GLN A 50 7.85 -18.43 1.01
CA GLN A 50 6.38 -18.45 0.96
C GLN A 50 5.75 -17.60 2.07
N LYS A 51 6.23 -17.73 3.31
CA LYS A 51 5.73 -16.94 4.44
C LYS A 51 5.97 -15.45 4.24
N THR A 52 7.15 -15.07 3.77
CA THR A 52 7.48 -13.67 3.46
C THR A 52 6.59 -13.13 2.34
N ALA A 53 6.36 -13.91 1.28
CA ALA A 53 5.48 -13.52 0.18
C ALA A 53 4.06 -13.26 0.65
N VAL A 54 3.49 -14.15 1.47
CA VAL A 54 2.15 -13.98 2.04
C VAL A 54 2.09 -12.75 2.93
N ILE A 55 3.01 -12.60 3.91
CA ILE A 55 2.97 -11.48 4.86
C ILE A 55 3.12 -10.13 4.14
N SER A 56 4.12 -10.00 3.27
CA SER A 56 4.35 -8.76 2.52
C SER A 56 3.23 -8.48 1.52
N GLY A 57 2.64 -9.50 0.90
CA GLY A 57 1.47 -9.38 0.03
C GLY A 57 0.23 -8.87 0.78
N GLN A 58 -0.03 -9.38 1.98
CA GLN A 58 -1.14 -8.91 2.83
C GLN A 58 -0.95 -7.44 3.23
N PHE A 59 0.26 -7.04 3.64
CA PHE A 59 0.55 -5.65 3.98
C PHE A 59 0.44 -4.72 2.76
N ALA A 60 1.00 -5.11 1.63
CA ALA A 60 0.90 -4.35 0.39
C ALA A 60 -0.56 -4.15 -0.03
N LEU A 61 -1.37 -5.20 0.01
CA LEU A 61 -2.79 -5.09 -0.34
C LEU A 61 -3.54 -4.19 0.63
N ALA A 62 -3.37 -4.37 1.95
CA ALA A 62 -4.05 -3.56 2.97
C ALA A 62 -3.73 -2.07 2.81
N LEU A 63 -2.44 -1.73 2.69
CA LEU A 63 -1.98 -0.37 2.46
C LEU A 63 -2.62 0.21 1.20
N ASN A 64 -2.49 -0.48 0.06
CA ASN A 64 -2.91 0.06 -1.22
C ASN A 64 -4.43 0.15 -1.37
N LEU A 65 -5.20 -0.77 -0.77
CA LEU A 65 -6.66 -0.66 -0.72
C LEU A 65 -7.14 0.58 0.05
N THR A 66 -6.29 1.15 0.91
CA THR A 66 -6.61 2.38 1.66
C THR A 66 -6.04 3.61 0.96
N ILE A 67 -4.75 3.56 0.58
CA ILE A 67 -4.02 4.66 -0.07
C ILE A 67 -4.73 5.11 -1.34
N THR A 68 -5.10 4.17 -2.22
CA THR A 68 -5.70 4.51 -3.52
C THR A 68 -7.01 5.29 -3.36
N PRO A 69 -8.05 4.80 -2.66
CA PRO A 69 -9.28 5.56 -2.50
C PRO A 69 -9.09 6.84 -1.67
N THR A 70 -8.26 6.83 -0.61
CA THR A 70 -8.01 8.05 0.16
C THR A 70 -7.38 9.14 -0.72
N PHE A 71 -6.41 8.78 -1.56
CA PHE A 71 -5.82 9.72 -2.49
C PHE A 71 -6.85 10.25 -3.48
N TRP A 72 -7.57 9.37 -4.17
CA TRP A 72 -8.47 9.79 -5.24
C TRP A 72 -9.70 10.57 -4.74
N LEU A 73 -10.23 10.25 -3.56
CA LEU A 73 -11.42 10.90 -3.02
C LEU A 73 -11.11 12.19 -2.27
N PHE A 74 -9.97 12.27 -1.58
CA PHE A 74 -9.68 13.40 -0.68
C PHE A 74 -8.46 14.23 -1.12
N LEU A 75 -7.36 13.61 -1.53
CA LEU A 75 -6.10 14.33 -1.77
C LEU A 75 -5.95 14.83 -3.22
N ALA A 76 -6.33 14.03 -4.21
CA ALA A 76 -6.24 14.40 -5.62
C ALA A 76 -7.05 15.66 -5.95
N PRO A 77 -8.29 15.85 -5.43
CA PRO A 77 -9.03 17.10 -5.62
C PRO A 77 -8.33 18.33 -5.02
N ILE A 78 -7.47 18.16 -4.01
CA ILE A 78 -6.71 19.25 -3.39
C ILE A 78 -5.43 19.53 -4.19
N PHE A 79 -4.66 18.49 -4.53
CA PHE A 79 -3.37 18.65 -5.18
C PHE A 79 -3.47 18.99 -6.67
N TYR A 80 -4.40 18.36 -7.41
CA TYR A 80 -4.43 18.49 -8.87
C TYR A 80 -4.74 19.92 -9.33
N PRO A 81 -5.66 20.68 -8.71
CA PRO A 81 -5.85 22.09 -9.10
C PRO A 81 -4.59 22.96 -8.88
N ALA A 82 -3.72 22.61 -7.93
CA ALA A 82 -2.52 23.37 -7.62
C ALA A 82 -1.36 23.16 -8.63
N PHE A 83 -1.44 22.12 -9.47
CA PHE A 83 -0.39 21.84 -10.46
C PHE A 83 -0.69 22.53 -11.80
N PRO A 84 0.17 23.42 -12.31
CA PRO A 84 -0.06 24.07 -13.59
C PRO A 84 0.01 23.07 -14.75
N TRP A 85 -0.58 23.40 -15.90
CA TRP A 85 -0.50 22.59 -17.14
C TRP A 85 0.84 22.81 -17.89
N THR A 86 1.95 22.82 -17.15
CA THR A 86 3.31 22.83 -17.70
C THR A 86 3.86 21.40 -17.76
N PHE A 87 4.99 21.19 -18.45
CA PHE A 87 5.67 19.89 -18.47
C PHE A 87 5.89 19.31 -17.06
N MET A 88 6.40 20.12 -16.13
CA MET A 88 6.64 19.70 -14.75
C MET A 88 5.35 19.39 -13.98
N GLY A 89 4.28 20.16 -14.21
CA GLY A 89 2.99 19.90 -13.58
C GLY A 89 2.33 18.62 -14.11
N ILE A 90 2.40 18.38 -15.43
CA ILE A 90 1.94 17.12 -16.04
C ILE A 90 2.74 15.94 -15.50
N PHE A 91 4.07 16.06 -15.47
CA PHE A 91 4.94 15.03 -14.91
C PHE A 91 4.59 14.70 -13.45
N THR A 92 4.35 15.73 -12.63
CA THR A 92 3.94 15.55 -11.22
C THR A 92 2.59 14.85 -11.11
N ARG A 93 1.59 15.22 -11.93
CA ARG A 93 0.28 14.55 -11.97
C ARG A 93 0.41 13.07 -12.35
N VAL A 94 1.20 12.76 -13.37
CA VAL A 94 1.46 11.37 -13.78
C VAL A 94 2.17 10.61 -12.66
N SER A 95 3.20 11.19 -12.05
CA SER A 95 3.90 10.59 -10.91
C SER A 95 2.92 10.25 -9.78
N MET A 96 2.08 11.22 -9.38
CA MET A 96 1.04 11.04 -8.36
C MET A 96 0.03 9.95 -8.75
N PHE A 97 -0.47 9.95 -9.99
CA PHE A 97 -1.33 8.88 -10.48
C PHE A 97 -0.68 7.50 -10.33
N THR A 98 0.58 7.39 -10.78
CA THR A 98 1.32 6.13 -10.82
C THR A 98 1.57 5.58 -9.42
N VAL A 99 2.09 6.39 -8.50
CA VAL A 99 2.42 5.94 -7.13
C VAL A 99 1.20 5.59 -6.29
N HIS A 100 0.03 6.16 -6.57
CA HIS A 100 -1.19 5.87 -5.82
C HIS A 100 -2.07 4.78 -6.44
N THR A 101 -1.92 4.47 -7.74
CA THR A 101 -2.82 3.53 -8.46
C THR A 101 -2.12 2.22 -8.83
N LEU A 102 -0.88 2.28 -9.35
CA LEU A 102 -0.21 1.07 -9.82
C LEU A 102 0.11 0.07 -8.71
N PRO A 103 0.52 0.47 -7.49
CA PRO A 103 0.75 -0.48 -6.40
C PRO A 103 -0.47 -1.33 -6.05
N LEU A 104 -1.68 -0.77 -6.09
CA LEU A 104 -2.91 -1.54 -5.90
C LEU A 104 -3.11 -2.56 -7.01
N PHE A 105 -3.02 -2.12 -8.27
CA PHE A 105 -3.16 -3.00 -9.44
C PHE A 105 -2.13 -4.14 -9.41
N PHE A 106 -0.88 -3.83 -9.05
CA PHE A 106 0.18 -4.80 -8.89
C PHE A 106 -0.05 -5.77 -7.74
N SER A 107 -0.56 -5.30 -6.60
CA SER A 107 -0.89 -6.18 -5.47
C SER A 107 -2.00 -7.16 -5.84
N LEU A 108 -3.06 -6.69 -6.51
CA LEU A 108 -4.16 -7.53 -6.99
C LEU A 108 -3.68 -8.54 -8.05
N THR A 109 -2.85 -8.10 -8.99
CA THR A 109 -2.28 -8.99 -10.02
C THR A 109 -1.36 -10.03 -9.40
N ASN A 110 -0.52 -9.66 -8.41
CA ASN A 110 0.34 -10.61 -7.71
C ASN A 110 -0.48 -11.69 -7.01
N ILE A 111 -1.57 -11.32 -6.35
CA ILE A 111 -2.49 -12.28 -5.70
C ILE A 111 -3.18 -13.14 -6.76
N HIS A 112 -3.63 -12.58 -7.87
CA HIS A 112 -4.32 -13.33 -8.92
C HIS A 112 -3.39 -14.34 -9.64
N LEU A 113 -2.12 -13.99 -9.84
CA LEU A 113 -1.14 -14.84 -10.52
C LEU A 113 -0.48 -15.88 -9.59
N THR A 114 -0.71 -15.79 -8.29
CA THR A 114 -0.13 -16.71 -7.31
C THR A 114 -1.22 -17.50 -6.60
N ASP A 115 -0.88 -18.68 -6.07
CA ASP A 115 -1.77 -19.44 -5.20
C ASP A 115 -1.82 -18.83 -3.77
N MET A 116 -1.66 -17.51 -3.63
CA MET A 116 -1.63 -16.81 -2.34
C MET A 116 -3.03 -16.73 -1.74
N GLN A 117 -3.20 -17.29 -0.55
CA GLN A 117 -4.40 -17.12 0.26
C GLN A 117 -4.19 -15.99 1.26
N LEU A 118 -5.23 -15.16 1.45
CA LEU A 118 -5.22 -14.08 2.42
C LEU A 118 -5.78 -14.61 3.75
N ILE A 119 -5.11 -14.34 4.86
CA ILE A 119 -5.58 -14.74 6.18
C ILE A 119 -6.61 -13.71 6.63
N GLU A 120 -7.90 -14.05 6.61
CA GLU A 120 -8.97 -13.12 6.95
C GLU A 120 -8.78 -12.55 8.37
N GLY A 121 -8.35 -13.38 9.33
CA GLY A 121 -8.09 -12.97 10.71
C GLY A 121 -7.00 -11.89 10.89
N ASP A 122 -6.19 -11.62 9.87
CA ASP A 122 -5.13 -10.61 9.91
C ASP A 122 -5.64 -9.17 9.73
N TRP A 123 -6.95 -8.95 9.58
CA TRP A 123 -7.53 -7.59 9.47
C TRP A 123 -7.16 -6.68 10.65
N LYS A 124 -7.04 -7.24 11.86
CA LYS A 124 -6.59 -6.47 13.04
C LYS A 124 -5.13 -6.02 12.92
N LYS A 125 -4.28 -6.82 12.25
CA LYS A 125 -2.89 -6.45 11.97
C LYS A 125 -2.81 -5.35 10.92
N ALA A 126 -3.73 -5.33 9.96
CA ALA A 126 -3.86 -4.21 9.02
C ALA A 126 -4.24 -2.90 9.74
N ILE A 127 -5.14 -2.95 10.73
CA ILE A 127 -5.43 -1.77 11.59
C ILE A 127 -4.17 -1.32 12.34
N LEU A 128 -3.44 -2.26 12.95
CA LEU A 128 -2.20 -1.93 13.67
C LEU A 128 -1.14 -1.33 12.74
N LEU A 129 -1.06 -1.79 11.49
CA LEU A 129 -0.19 -1.21 10.47
C LEU A 129 -0.60 0.23 10.13
N GLY A 130 -1.89 0.54 10.07
CA GLY A 130 -2.38 1.91 9.95
C GLY A 130 -1.96 2.77 11.15
N PHE A 131 -2.09 2.25 12.37
CA PHE A 131 -1.69 2.97 13.58
C PHE A 131 -0.18 3.21 13.69
N SER A 132 0.66 2.30 13.20
CA SER A 132 2.11 2.53 13.22
C SER A 132 2.52 3.71 12.33
N TYR A 133 1.75 3.99 11.27
CA TYR A 133 1.97 5.16 10.43
C TYR A 133 1.64 6.48 11.15
N LEU A 134 0.70 6.49 12.09
CA LEU A 134 0.38 7.68 12.90
C LEU A 134 1.62 8.23 13.63
N LEU A 135 2.41 7.33 14.22
CA LEU A 135 3.67 7.69 14.90
C LEU A 135 4.70 8.24 13.91
N THR A 136 4.79 7.64 12.73
CA THR A 136 5.75 8.06 11.70
C THR A 136 5.37 9.42 11.12
N ASN A 137 4.07 9.66 10.93
CA ASN A 137 3.55 10.92 10.45
C ASN A 137 3.78 12.06 11.47
N ALA A 138 3.53 11.80 12.76
CA ALA A 138 3.82 12.75 13.84
C ALA A 138 5.31 13.13 13.86
N TYR A 139 6.19 12.13 13.79
CA TYR A 139 7.63 12.36 13.74
C TYR A 139 8.05 13.15 12.49
N ALA A 140 7.49 12.81 11.32
CA ALA A 140 7.76 13.52 10.08
C ALA A 140 7.35 15.00 10.15
N THR A 141 6.18 15.31 10.73
CA THR A 141 5.74 16.69 10.91
C THR A 141 6.60 17.46 11.91
N TYR A 142 7.04 16.81 12.98
CA TYR A 142 8.01 17.39 13.90
C TYR A 142 9.35 17.72 13.20
N GLU A 143 9.90 16.79 12.41
CA GLU A 143 11.19 16.95 11.76
C GLU A 143 11.17 17.98 10.63
N THR A 144 10.10 18.00 9.83
CA THR A 144 9.94 18.93 8.70
C THR A 144 9.38 20.30 9.09
N GLY A 145 8.83 20.43 10.31
CA GLY A 145 8.14 21.64 10.76
C GLY A 145 6.83 21.94 10.04
N SER A 146 6.32 21.00 9.23
CA SER A 146 5.11 21.19 8.41
C SER A 146 4.25 19.92 8.35
N PRO A 147 2.92 20.05 8.16
CA PRO A 147 2.06 18.88 8.00
C PRO A 147 2.39 18.12 6.72
N MET A 148 2.48 16.78 6.81
CA MET A 148 2.76 15.94 5.64
C MET A 148 1.59 15.86 4.66
N TYR A 149 0.37 16.10 5.15
CA TYR A 149 -0.86 16.10 4.36
C TYR A 149 -1.66 17.37 4.64
N PRO A 150 -2.32 17.96 3.62
CA PRO A 150 -3.06 19.22 3.79
C PRO A 150 -4.30 19.08 4.67
N ILE A 151 -4.74 17.84 4.95
CA ILE A 151 -5.93 17.55 5.76
C ILE A 151 -5.60 17.16 7.20
N ALA A 152 -4.33 17.03 7.57
CA ALA A 152 -3.91 16.56 8.88
C ALA A 152 -2.72 17.38 9.40
N ASP A 153 -2.95 18.13 10.48
CA ASP A 153 -1.95 18.95 11.16
C ASP A 153 -1.89 18.59 12.65
N TRP A 154 -0.71 18.23 13.13
CA TRP A 154 -0.46 17.87 14.53
C TRP A 154 -0.62 19.02 15.52
N ARG A 155 -0.86 20.24 15.05
CA ARG A 155 -1.36 21.36 15.88
C ARG A 155 -2.81 21.17 16.32
N ASP A 156 -3.62 20.48 15.51
CA ASP A 156 -4.96 19.98 15.87
C ASP A 156 -4.89 18.46 16.08
N ILE A 157 -4.41 18.08 17.27
CA ILE A 157 -4.23 16.67 17.65
C ILE A 157 -5.54 15.88 17.53
N PRO A 158 -6.70 16.35 18.06
CA PRO A 158 -7.95 15.61 17.94
C PRO A 158 -8.36 15.31 16.50
N GLN A 159 -8.31 16.31 15.61
CA GLN A 159 -8.66 16.13 14.20
C GLN A 159 -7.70 15.15 13.52
N THR A 160 -6.39 15.37 13.68
CA THR A 160 -5.36 14.55 13.04
C THR A 160 -5.41 13.10 13.52
N PHE A 161 -5.58 12.89 14.82
CA PHE A 161 -5.77 11.56 15.39
C PHE A 161 -7.02 10.89 14.80
N LEU A 162 -8.16 11.59 14.74
CA LEU A 162 -9.41 11.04 14.21
C LEU A 162 -9.29 10.63 12.74
N ILE A 163 -8.60 11.42 11.91
CA ILE A 163 -8.35 11.11 10.49
C ILE A 163 -7.54 9.82 10.38
N PHE A 164 -6.38 9.74 11.03
CA PHE A 164 -5.52 8.57 10.93
C PHE A 164 -6.11 7.33 11.60
N PHE A 165 -6.85 7.50 12.71
CA PHE A 165 -7.62 6.43 13.34
C PHE A 165 -8.65 5.87 12.37
N SER A 166 -9.43 6.74 11.71
CA SER A 166 -10.44 6.34 10.72
C SER A 166 -9.82 5.63 9.52
N CYS A 167 -8.72 6.16 8.96
CA CYS A 167 -7.97 5.49 7.90
C CYS A 167 -7.46 4.11 8.31
N SER A 168 -7.00 3.94 9.55
CA SER A 168 -6.54 2.65 10.09
C SER A 168 -7.67 1.64 10.19
N LEU A 169 -8.86 2.07 10.64
CA LEU A 169 -10.05 1.21 10.66
C LEU A 169 -10.49 0.81 9.25
N LEU A 170 -10.51 1.76 8.31
CA LEU A 170 -10.82 1.48 6.90
C LEU A 170 -9.84 0.48 6.28
N MET A 171 -8.55 0.58 6.63
CA MET A 171 -7.54 -0.39 6.18
C MET A 171 -7.85 -1.81 6.63
N GLY A 172 -8.22 -1.99 7.91
CA GLY A 172 -8.68 -3.28 8.42
C GLY A 172 -9.93 -3.78 7.70
N LEU A 173 -10.93 -2.92 7.53
CA LEU A 173 -12.19 -3.27 6.88
C LEU A 173 -11.99 -3.69 5.42
N PHE A 174 -11.27 -2.88 4.63
CA PHE A 174 -10.99 -3.18 3.22
C PHE A 174 -10.18 -4.46 3.07
N TYR A 175 -9.17 -4.67 3.93
CA TYR A 175 -8.43 -5.91 3.94
C TYR A 175 -9.33 -7.12 4.24
N LYS A 176 -10.21 -7.03 5.25
CA LYS A 176 -11.14 -8.11 5.60
C LYS A 176 -12.05 -8.46 4.43
N ILE A 177 -12.64 -7.46 3.77
CA ILE A 177 -13.49 -7.66 2.59
C ILE A 177 -12.71 -8.33 1.45
N ALA A 178 -11.50 -7.85 1.17
CA ALA A 178 -10.66 -8.41 0.13
C ALA A 178 -10.24 -9.86 0.44
N ALA A 179 -9.88 -10.16 1.69
CA ALA A 179 -9.54 -11.51 2.12
C ALA A 179 -10.73 -12.47 1.98
N PHE A 180 -11.92 -12.06 2.43
CA PHE A 180 -13.15 -12.82 2.23
C PHE A 180 -13.39 -13.08 0.73
N TYR A 181 -13.27 -12.05 -0.11
CA TYR A 181 -13.51 -12.21 -1.55
C TYR A 181 -12.52 -13.17 -2.21
N VAL A 182 -11.22 -12.97 -1.96
CA VAL A 182 -10.14 -13.80 -2.50
C VAL A 182 -10.32 -15.26 -2.13
N ASN A 183 -10.63 -15.56 -0.87
CA ASN A 183 -10.72 -16.93 -0.38
C ASN A 183 -11.98 -17.67 -0.88
N ASN A 184 -13.09 -16.96 -1.11
CA ASN A 184 -14.35 -17.58 -1.50
C ASN A 184 -14.61 -17.60 -3.01
N HIS A 185 -14.03 -16.65 -3.77
CA HIS A 185 -14.37 -16.49 -5.18
C HIS A 185 -13.21 -16.78 -6.14
N LEU A 186 -11.95 -16.77 -5.70
CA LEU A 186 -10.85 -17.13 -6.60
C LEU A 186 -10.71 -18.67 -6.73
N PRO A 187 -10.55 -19.19 -7.97
CA PRO A 187 -10.63 -20.63 -8.26
C PRO A 187 -9.51 -21.47 -7.64
N PHE A 188 -8.43 -20.85 -7.16
CA PHE A 188 -7.25 -21.51 -6.60
C PHE A 188 -7.56 -22.31 -5.31
N SER A 189 -8.61 -21.96 -4.55
CA SER A 189 -9.01 -22.74 -3.38
C SER A 189 -9.40 -24.17 -3.75
N LYS A 190 -9.94 -24.39 -4.96
CA LYS A 190 -10.36 -25.71 -5.44
C LYS A 190 -9.19 -26.55 -5.97
N SER A 191 -8.17 -25.93 -6.56
CA SER A 191 -7.02 -26.66 -7.12
C SER A 191 -6.03 -27.13 -6.05
N ALA A 192 -5.86 -26.36 -4.97
CA ALA A 192 -5.03 -26.75 -3.82
C ALA A 192 -5.65 -27.95 -3.07
N ALA A 193 -6.96 -27.94 -2.83
CA ALA A 193 -7.68 -29.07 -2.23
C ALA A 193 -7.58 -30.34 -3.09
N LYS A 194 -7.59 -30.20 -4.42
CA LYS A 194 -7.38 -31.32 -5.34
C LYS A 194 -5.94 -31.85 -5.33
N ARG A 195 -4.94 -30.98 -5.15
CA ARG A 195 -3.52 -31.35 -5.05
C ARG A 195 -3.20 -32.04 -3.72
N SER A 196 -3.81 -31.64 -2.60
CA SER A 196 -3.63 -32.33 -1.31
C SER A 196 -4.33 -33.69 -1.25
N ALA A 197 -5.37 -33.92 -2.05
CA ALA A 197 -6.04 -35.22 -2.14
C ALA A 197 -5.27 -36.25 -2.99
N LEU A 198 -4.22 -35.82 -3.71
CA LEU A 198 -3.42 -36.66 -4.60
C LEU A 198 -2.00 -36.92 -4.05
N ALA A 199 -1.67 -36.40 -2.87
CA ALA A 199 -0.39 -36.56 -2.18
C ALA A 199 -0.59 -37.37 -0.90
#